data_AF-A0A7S1X1S3-F1
#
_entry.id   AF-A0A7S1X1S3-F1
#
_cell.length_a   1.000
_cell.length_b   1.000
_cell.length_c   1.000
_cell.angle_alpha   90.00
_cell.angle_beta   90.00
_cell.angle_gamma   90.00
#
_symmetry.space_group_name_H-M   'P 1'
#
loop_
_entity.id
_entity.type
_entity.pdbx_description
1 polymer ?
#
loop_
_entity_poly.entity_id
_entity_poly.type
_entity_poly.pdbx_seq_one_letter_code
_entity_poly.pdbx_strand_id
1 'polypeptide(L)'
;MSQHFEVLQRFQAKVATLQETGASAGGSGHGSNKSEGIVAQVILKAADLGFYAQPLRQHLFWCKALQTEMFQQGDAEKHHKLPISPMCDRSKPGVMHPNNQLGFIDVVVMPLYAALNSLFPGTEQGVLKGLTQLRATMDFYRLPKSETVTEKSLEAFREELVSQSTERYESVVGALDSMKLADLKSIRSMRVPKA
;
A
#
# COMPACT_ATOMS: atom_id res chain seq x y z
N MET A 1 -2.52 14.26 1.67
CA MET A 1 -3.75 13.50 1.36
C MET A 1 -4.98 14.34 1.02
N SER A 2 -5.22 15.51 1.63
CA SER A 2 -6.43 16.34 1.36
C SER A 2 -6.67 16.70 -0.11
N GLN A 3 -5.61 17.00 -0.86
CA GLN A 3 -5.70 17.35 -2.29
C GLN A 3 -5.46 16.14 -3.22
N HIS A 4 -5.50 14.89 -2.71
CA HIS A 4 -5.13 13.71 -3.50
C HIS A 4 -5.95 13.60 -4.79
N PHE A 5 -7.28 13.66 -4.68
CA PHE A 5 -8.18 13.52 -5.84
C PHE A 5 -8.12 14.71 -6.80
N GLU A 6 -8.02 15.94 -6.30
CA GLU A 6 -7.89 17.13 -7.14
C GLU A 6 -6.60 17.07 -7.98
N VAL A 7 -5.47 16.73 -7.35
CA VAL A 7 -4.18 16.59 -8.04
C VAL A 7 -4.24 15.47 -9.07
N LEU A 8 -4.85 14.33 -8.73
CA LEU A 8 -4.98 13.19 -9.65
C LEU A 8 -5.86 13.53 -10.86
N GLN A 9 -6.99 14.19 -10.67
CA GLN A 9 -7.89 14.61 -11.75
C GLN A 9 -7.21 15.59 -12.71
N ARG A 10 -6.50 16.59 -12.16
CA ARG A 10 -5.74 17.57 -12.95
C ARG A 10 -4.61 16.91 -13.74
N PHE A 11 -3.94 15.92 -13.16
CA PHE A 11 -2.92 15.15 -13.84
C PHE A 11 -3.51 14.32 -14.99
N GLN A 12 -4.59 13.60 -14.77
CA GLN A 12 -5.26 12.80 -15.80
C GLN A 12 -5.71 13.66 -17.00
N ALA A 13 -6.30 14.83 -16.73
CA ALA A 13 -6.65 15.79 -17.78
C ALA A 13 -5.42 16.23 -18.60
N LYS A 14 -4.28 16.46 -17.93
CA LYS A 14 -3.02 16.81 -18.62
C LYS A 14 -2.51 15.66 -19.48
N VAL A 15 -2.53 14.42 -18.99
CA VAL A 15 -2.07 13.25 -19.76
C VAL A 15 -2.92 13.07 -21.02
N ALA A 16 -4.24 13.23 -20.93
CA ALA A 16 -5.13 13.16 -22.08
C ALA A 16 -4.76 14.18 -23.16
N THR A 17 -4.53 15.45 -22.78
CA THR A 17 -4.11 16.50 -23.72
C THR A 17 -2.74 16.19 -24.37
N LEU A 18 -1.79 15.64 -23.61
CA LEU A 18 -0.47 15.26 -24.15
C LEU A 18 -0.56 14.10 -25.14
N GLN A 19 -1.44 13.12 -24.89
CA GLN A 19 -1.68 12.00 -25.78
C GLN A 19 -2.38 12.43 -27.08
N GLU A 20 -3.33 13.35 -27.01
CA GLU A 20 -4.04 13.89 -28.19
C GLU A 20 -3.16 14.74 -29.10
N THR A 21 -2.20 15.48 -28.53
CA THR A 21 -1.32 16.38 -29.30
C THR A 21 -0.15 15.67 -29.99
N GLY A 22 0.03 14.37 -29.76
CA GLY A 22 1.12 13.58 -30.36
C GLY A 22 2.53 14.05 -29.95
N ALA A 23 2.62 14.94 -28.95
CA ALA A 23 3.88 15.46 -28.46
C ALA A 23 4.61 14.36 -27.67
N SER A 24 5.59 13.73 -28.30
CA SER A 24 6.51 12.83 -27.60
C SER A 24 7.19 13.57 -26.45
N ALA A 25 7.32 12.89 -25.30
CA ALA A 25 7.84 13.41 -24.03
C ALA A 25 9.30 13.94 -24.08
N GLY A 26 9.91 14.06 -25.26
CA GLY A 26 11.25 14.62 -25.48
C GLY A 26 11.29 16.13 -25.81
N GLY A 27 10.15 16.80 -25.96
CA GLY A 27 10.11 18.25 -26.19
C GLY A 27 10.23 19.03 -24.89
N SER A 28 11.43 19.55 -24.57
CA SER A 28 11.67 20.51 -23.48
C SER A 28 11.04 21.88 -23.81
N GLY A 29 9.72 21.92 -23.95
CA GLY A 29 8.93 23.13 -24.04
C GLY A 29 8.61 23.60 -22.63
N HIS A 30 9.37 24.60 -22.15
CA HIS A 30 9.16 25.28 -20.87
C HIS A 30 7.81 26.04 -20.86
N GLY A 31 6.72 25.29 -20.78
CA GLY A 31 5.35 25.77 -20.86
C GLY A 31 4.74 25.91 -19.46
N SER A 32 4.86 27.11 -18.89
CA SER A 32 4.22 27.56 -17.64
C SER A 32 4.51 26.70 -16.39
N ASN A 33 5.23 27.27 -15.42
CA ASN A 33 5.64 26.68 -14.13
C ASN A 33 4.56 25.88 -13.36
N LYS A 34 3.27 26.14 -13.61
CA LYS A 34 2.16 25.42 -12.97
C LYS A 34 1.88 24.06 -13.60
N SER A 35 2.19 23.87 -14.89
CA SER A 35 1.86 22.65 -15.62
C SER A 35 2.91 21.56 -15.35
N GLU A 36 4.20 21.88 -15.28
CA GLU A 36 5.27 20.93 -14.97
C GLU A 36 5.18 20.41 -13.52
N GLY A 37 4.75 21.29 -12.60
CA GLY A 37 4.59 20.94 -11.19
C GLY A 37 3.57 19.82 -10.91
N ILE A 38 2.58 19.57 -11.79
CA ILE A 38 1.58 18.53 -11.53
C ILE A 38 2.16 17.12 -11.66
N VAL A 39 3.08 16.92 -12.61
CA VAL A 39 3.75 15.63 -12.82
C VAL A 39 4.63 15.31 -11.61
N ALA A 40 5.43 16.29 -11.16
CA ALA A 40 6.25 16.15 -9.97
C ALA A 40 5.40 15.88 -8.70
N GLN A 41 4.25 16.54 -8.56
CA GLN A 41 3.32 16.30 -7.44
C GLN A 41 2.77 14.88 -7.42
N VAL A 42 2.43 14.31 -8.58
CA VAL A 42 1.94 12.93 -8.68
C VAL A 42 3.07 11.94 -8.42
N ILE A 43 4.27 12.16 -8.97
CA ILE A 43 5.44 11.32 -8.67
C ILE A 43 5.75 11.33 -7.17
N LEU A 44 5.73 12.50 -6.52
CA LEU A 44 5.98 12.59 -5.08
C LEU A 44 4.91 11.87 -4.25
N LYS A 45 3.64 11.98 -4.65
CA LYS A 45 2.54 11.21 -4.03
C LYS A 45 2.71 9.70 -4.22
N ALA A 46 3.15 9.27 -5.41
CA ALA A 46 3.41 7.87 -5.68
C ALA A 46 4.61 7.37 -4.87
N ALA A 47 5.65 8.19 -4.67
CA ALA A 47 6.78 7.84 -3.81
C ALA A 47 6.36 7.65 -2.34
N ASP A 48 5.50 8.53 -1.82
CA ASP A 48 4.94 8.46 -0.46
C ASP A 48 4.15 7.16 -0.20
N LEU A 49 3.49 6.65 -1.25
CA LEU A 49 2.74 5.38 -1.21
C LEU A 49 3.53 4.18 -1.75
N GLY A 50 4.83 4.34 -1.98
CA GLY A 50 5.72 3.34 -2.58
C GLY A 50 5.75 2.00 -1.86
N PHE A 51 5.47 1.98 -0.55
CA PHE A 51 5.49 0.77 0.26
C PHE A 51 4.39 -0.24 -0.12
N TYR A 52 3.34 0.19 -0.82
CA TYR A 52 2.31 -0.72 -1.35
C TYR A 52 2.79 -1.59 -2.51
N ALA A 53 3.83 -1.16 -3.22
CA ALA A 53 4.44 -1.93 -4.30
C ALA A 53 5.63 -2.79 -3.83
N GLN A 54 5.91 -2.80 -2.52
CA GLN A 54 7.01 -3.57 -1.93
C GLN A 54 6.57 -5.01 -1.61
N PRO A 55 7.52 -5.95 -1.44
CA PRO A 55 7.20 -7.29 -0.97
C PRO A 55 6.43 -7.27 0.35
N LEU A 56 5.60 -8.29 0.57
CA LEU A 56 4.65 -8.36 1.68
C LEU A 56 5.27 -8.03 3.05
N ARG A 57 6.49 -8.51 3.31
CA ARG A 57 7.18 -8.27 4.59
C ARG A 57 7.41 -6.77 4.85
N GLN A 58 7.88 -6.03 3.86
CA GLN A 58 8.14 -4.59 3.96
C GLN A 58 6.82 -3.84 4.06
N HIS A 59 5.83 -4.22 3.26
CA HIS A 59 4.49 -3.64 3.35
C HIS A 59 3.92 -3.77 4.77
N LEU A 60 3.95 -4.97 5.35
CA LEU A 60 3.47 -5.22 6.71
C LEU A 60 4.27 -4.48 7.78
N PHE A 61 5.59 -4.33 7.60
CA PHE A 61 6.43 -3.53 8.49
C PHE A 61 5.95 -2.08 8.54
N TRP A 62 5.77 -1.45 7.37
CA TRP A 62 5.28 -0.06 7.28
C TRP A 62 3.86 0.10 7.81
N CYS A 63 2.96 -0.83 7.50
CA CYS A 63 1.60 -0.84 8.04
C CYS A 63 1.57 -0.95 9.57
N LYS A 64 2.46 -1.76 10.16
CA LYS A 64 2.57 -1.88 11.62
C LYS A 64 3.10 -0.59 12.25
N ALA A 65 4.11 0.03 11.65
CA ALA A 65 4.65 1.30 12.12
C ALA A 65 3.57 2.40 12.09
N LEU A 66 2.87 2.55 10.95
CA LEU A 66 1.78 3.51 10.77
C LEU A 66 0.64 3.25 11.75
N GLN A 67 0.20 2.00 11.93
CA GLN A 67 -0.84 1.67 12.91
C GLN A 67 -0.44 2.05 14.34
N THR A 68 0.83 1.80 14.69
CA THR A 68 1.35 2.11 16.02
C THR A 68 1.28 3.61 16.28
N GLU A 69 1.71 4.42 15.30
CA GLU A 69 1.64 5.88 15.37
C GLU A 69 0.19 6.38 15.49
N MET A 70 -0.72 5.89 14.65
CA MET A 70 -2.14 6.29 14.69
C MET A 70 -2.80 5.93 16.02
N PHE A 71 -2.49 4.76 16.58
CA PHE A 71 -3.01 4.36 17.89
C PHE A 71 -2.41 5.16 19.05
N GLN A 72 -1.17 5.64 18.94
CA GLN A 72 -0.59 6.56 19.92
C GLN A 72 -1.27 7.93 19.84
N GLN A 73 -1.56 8.41 18.62
CA GLN A 73 -2.36 9.63 18.43
C GLN A 73 -3.74 9.49 19.06
N GLY A 74 -4.44 8.37 18.84
CA GLY A 74 -5.77 8.15 19.42
C GLY A 74 -5.79 8.07 20.94
N ASP A 75 -4.74 7.51 21.55
CA ASP A 75 -4.57 7.54 23.01
C ASP A 75 -4.40 8.96 23.54
N ALA A 76 -3.59 9.77 22.86
CA ALA A 76 -3.37 11.17 23.21
C ALA A 76 -4.67 11.98 23.06
N GLU A 77 -5.41 11.80 21.96
CA GLU A 77 -6.72 12.42 21.74
C GLU A 77 -7.69 12.06 22.87
N LYS A 78 -7.78 10.77 23.23
CA LYS A 78 -8.62 10.31 24.34
C LYS A 78 -8.19 10.90 25.68
N HIS A 79 -6.89 10.96 25.96
CA HIS A 79 -6.35 11.56 27.18
C HIS A 79 -6.72 13.05 27.30
N HIS A 80 -6.63 13.78 26.19
CA HIS A 80 -7.01 15.19 26.10
C HIS A 80 -8.53 15.44 25.94
N LYS A 81 -9.35 14.39 26.02
CA LYS A 81 -10.82 14.46 25.84
C LYS A 81 -11.24 15.02 24.47
N LEU A 82 -10.42 14.81 23.45
CA LEU A 82 -10.73 15.13 22.06
C LEU A 82 -11.47 13.97 21.39
N PRO A 83 -12.28 14.23 20.36
CA PRO A 83 -12.79 13.17 19.49
C PRO A 83 -11.62 12.37 18.89
N ILE A 84 -11.68 11.05 18.98
CA ILE A 84 -10.64 10.18 18.40
C ILE A 84 -10.75 10.22 16.88
N SER A 85 -9.63 10.50 16.21
CA SER A 85 -9.53 10.56 14.76
C SER A 85 -9.85 9.20 14.12
N PRO A 86 -10.34 9.19 12.86
CA PRO A 86 -10.54 7.95 12.11
C PRO A 86 -9.27 7.09 12.13
N MET A 87 -9.44 5.77 12.28
CA MET A 87 -8.35 4.78 12.33
C MET A 87 -7.39 4.88 13.54
N CYS A 88 -7.54 5.87 14.41
CA CYS A 88 -6.70 6.07 15.60
C CYS A 88 -7.23 5.32 16.85
N ASP A 89 -8.47 4.83 16.81
CA ASP A 89 -9.07 4.07 17.92
C ASP A 89 -8.57 2.62 17.91
N ARG A 90 -7.67 2.28 18.83
CA ARG A 90 -7.12 0.92 18.95
C ARG A 90 -8.16 -0.15 19.27
N SER A 91 -9.37 0.20 19.72
CA SER A 91 -10.48 -0.75 19.93
C SER A 91 -11.19 -1.18 18.64
N LYS A 92 -10.85 -0.53 17.52
CA LYS A 92 -11.42 -0.80 16.20
C LYS A 92 -10.37 -1.39 15.26
N PRO A 93 -10.81 -1.96 14.11
CA PRO A 93 -9.91 -2.34 13.04
C PRO A 93 -8.96 -1.19 12.63
N GLY A 94 -7.66 -1.39 12.82
CA GLY A 94 -6.61 -0.43 12.47
C GLY A 94 -6.11 -0.57 11.04
N VAL A 95 -4.97 0.07 10.74
CA VAL A 95 -4.35 0.07 9.41
C VAL A 95 -4.10 -1.35 8.89
N MET A 96 -3.58 -2.25 9.72
CA MET A 96 -3.24 -3.62 9.28
C MET A 96 -4.46 -4.49 8.96
N HIS A 97 -5.69 -4.02 9.22
CA HIS A 97 -6.89 -4.80 8.95
C HIS A 97 -7.09 -4.97 7.43
N PRO A 98 -7.32 -6.20 6.91
CA PRO A 98 -7.41 -6.46 5.48
C PRO A 98 -8.44 -5.59 4.74
N ASN A 99 -9.63 -5.38 5.32
CA ASN A 99 -10.65 -4.51 4.72
C ASN A 99 -10.18 -3.05 4.56
N ASN A 100 -9.39 -2.54 5.52
CA ASN A 100 -8.89 -1.17 5.46
C ASN A 100 -7.76 -1.05 4.42
N GLN A 101 -6.91 -2.08 4.31
CA GLN A 101 -5.91 -2.17 3.25
C GLN A 101 -6.55 -2.25 1.86
N LEU A 102 -7.52 -3.15 1.66
CA LEU A 102 -8.22 -3.28 0.38
C LEU A 102 -8.93 -1.99 -0.02
N GLY A 103 -9.66 -1.36 0.90
CA GLY A 103 -10.32 -0.09 0.63
C GLY A 103 -9.34 1.01 0.22
N PHE A 104 -8.19 1.11 0.89
CA PHE A 104 -7.19 2.12 0.55
C PHE A 104 -6.47 1.81 -0.77
N ILE A 105 -6.14 0.54 -1.01
CA ILE A 105 -5.54 0.10 -2.28
C ILE A 105 -6.48 0.45 -3.44
N ASP A 106 -7.75 0.10 -3.34
CA ASP A 106 -8.72 0.24 -4.43
C ASP A 106 -9.08 1.71 -4.71
N VAL A 107 -9.19 2.53 -3.66
CA VAL A 107 -9.68 3.91 -3.78
C VAL A 107 -8.55 4.93 -4.00
N VAL A 108 -7.35 4.67 -3.47
CA VAL A 108 -6.27 5.68 -3.43
C VAL A 108 -5.04 5.22 -4.21
N VAL A 109 -4.53 4.02 -3.92
CA VAL A 109 -3.23 3.58 -4.43
C VAL A 109 -3.32 3.18 -5.90
N MET A 110 -4.26 2.30 -6.25
CA MET A 110 -4.42 1.79 -7.62
C MET A 110 -4.68 2.91 -8.62
N PRO A 111 -5.62 3.86 -8.39
CA PRO A 111 -5.88 4.94 -9.34
C PRO A 111 -4.68 5.86 -9.54
N LEU A 112 -3.89 6.12 -8.49
CA LEU A 112 -2.69 6.95 -8.57
C LEU A 112 -1.63 6.32 -9.49
N TYR A 113 -1.32 5.04 -9.28
CA TYR A 113 -0.31 4.36 -10.10
C TYR A 113 -0.80 4.06 -11.51
N ALA A 114 -2.08 3.77 -11.71
CA ALA A 114 -2.67 3.62 -13.04
C ALA A 114 -2.57 4.93 -13.85
N ALA A 115 -2.82 6.08 -13.22
CA ALA A 115 -2.64 7.38 -13.86
C ALA A 115 -1.16 7.63 -14.17
N LEU A 116 -0.24 7.41 -13.23
CA LEU A 116 1.18 7.61 -13.48
C LEU A 116 1.68 6.74 -14.65
N ASN A 117 1.19 5.51 -14.75
CA ASN A 117 1.52 4.59 -15.81
C ASN A 117 1.08 5.06 -17.21
N SER A 118 -0.06 5.75 -17.33
CA SER A 118 -0.52 6.27 -18.63
C SER A 118 0.40 7.34 -19.22
N LEU A 119 1.23 7.99 -18.38
CA LEU A 119 2.27 8.92 -18.80
C LEU A 119 3.61 8.23 -19.11
N PHE A 120 3.90 7.08 -18.48
CA PHE A 120 5.14 6.32 -18.66
C PHE A 120 4.86 4.85 -19.06
N PRO A 121 4.38 4.60 -20.29
CA PRO A 121 4.11 3.25 -20.77
C PRO A 121 5.37 2.37 -20.66
N GLY A 122 5.20 1.13 -20.19
CA GLY A 122 6.30 0.18 -19.99
C GLY A 122 6.89 0.15 -18.58
N THR A 123 6.47 1.05 -17.68
CA THR A 123 6.76 0.96 -16.23
C THR A 123 5.80 0.01 -15.47
N GLU A 124 4.82 -0.54 -16.19
CA GLU A 124 3.72 -1.41 -15.74
C GLU A 124 4.17 -2.64 -14.96
N GLN A 125 5.24 -3.28 -15.40
CA GLN A 125 5.55 -4.65 -14.98
C GLN A 125 5.99 -4.77 -13.53
N GLY A 126 6.58 -3.71 -12.95
CA GLY A 126 7.05 -3.74 -11.57
C GLY A 126 5.95 -3.37 -10.58
N VAL A 127 5.51 -2.12 -10.65
CA VAL A 127 4.69 -1.50 -9.59
C VAL A 127 3.25 -2.00 -9.61
N LEU A 128 2.58 -2.00 -10.78
CA LEU A 128 1.18 -2.45 -10.87
C LEU A 128 1.04 -3.95 -10.58
N LYS A 129 2.04 -4.75 -10.98
CA LYS A 129 2.10 -6.17 -10.63
C LYS A 129 2.20 -6.37 -9.12
N GLY A 130 3.13 -5.68 -8.45
CA GLY A 130 3.28 -5.74 -6.98
C GLY A 130 2.00 -5.34 -6.25
N LEU A 131 1.34 -4.27 -6.71
CA LEU A 131 0.05 -3.82 -6.15
C LEU A 131 -1.07 -4.85 -6.33
N THR A 132 -1.16 -5.47 -7.51
CA THR A 132 -2.16 -6.52 -7.80
C THR A 132 -1.93 -7.75 -6.92
N GLN A 133 -0.66 -8.16 -6.75
CA GLN A 133 -0.28 -9.26 -5.86
C GLN A 133 -0.60 -8.95 -4.39
N LEU A 134 -0.29 -7.74 -3.94
CA LEU A 134 -0.61 -7.30 -2.58
C LEU A 134 -2.13 -7.29 -2.35
N ARG A 135 -2.90 -6.76 -3.31
CA ARG A 135 -4.36 -6.75 -3.24
C ARG A 135 -4.94 -8.16 -3.11
N ALA A 136 -4.49 -9.10 -3.95
CA ALA A 136 -4.92 -10.50 -3.88
C ALA A 136 -4.55 -11.14 -2.54
N THR A 137 -3.35 -10.85 -2.03
CA THR A 137 -2.90 -11.31 -0.71
C THR A 137 -3.81 -10.77 0.40
N MET A 138 -4.18 -9.49 0.37
CA MET A 138 -5.09 -8.91 1.36
C MET A 138 -6.51 -9.46 1.27
N ASP A 139 -6.99 -9.77 0.07
CA ASP A 139 -8.30 -10.40 -0.14
C ASP A 139 -8.32 -11.84 0.40
N PHE A 140 -7.22 -12.59 0.25
CA PHE A 140 -7.05 -13.88 0.92
C PHE A 140 -7.16 -13.74 2.45
N TYR A 141 -6.51 -12.74 3.05
CA TYR A 141 -6.60 -12.47 4.49
C TYR A 141 -7.97 -11.95 4.95
N ARG A 142 -8.85 -11.52 4.05
CA ARG A 142 -10.22 -11.08 4.35
C ARG A 142 -11.18 -12.25 4.53
N LEU A 143 -10.92 -13.41 3.93
CA LEU A 143 -11.86 -14.53 3.91
C LEU A 143 -12.18 -15.07 5.31
N PRO A 144 -13.46 -15.42 5.61
CA PRO A 144 -13.86 -15.97 6.89
C PRO A 144 -13.24 -17.36 7.12
N LYS A 145 -12.79 -17.61 8.36
CA LYS A 145 -12.03 -18.80 8.79
C LYS A 145 -12.82 -20.13 8.82
N SER A 146 -13.99 -20.24 8.18
CA SER A 146 -14.86 -21.42 8.32
C SER A 146 -14.46 -22.61 7.46
N GLU A 147 -13.50 -22.46 6.55
CA GLU A 147 -12.84 -23.60 5.91
C GLU A 147 -11.50 -23.83 6.58
N THR A 148 -11.27 -25.07 7.01
CA THR A 148 -10.04 -25.53 7.65
C THR A 148 -8.84 -25.30 6.72
N VAL A 149 -8.17 -24.16 6.87
CA VAL A 149 -6.87 -23.91 6.25
C VAL A 149 -5.87 -24.88 6.88
N THR A 150 -5.47 -25.89 6.12
CA THR A 150 -4.51 -26.92 6.59
C THR A 150 -3.09 -26.37 6.56
N GLU A 151 -2.18 -26.94 7.37
CA GLU A 151 -0.73 -26.63 7.36
C GLU A 151 -0.17 -26.69 5.92
N LYS A 152 -0.65 -27.66 5.15
CA LYS A 152 -0.30 -27.90 3.75
C LYS A 152 -0.72 -26.77 2.81
N SER A 153 -1.85 -26.11 3.09
CA SER A 153 -2.33 -24.95 2.33
C SER A 153 -1.48 -23.70 2.61
N LEU A 154 -0.98 -23.55 3.84
CA LEU A 154 -0.06 -22.48 4.23
C LEU A 154 1.34 -22.70 3.65
N GLU A 155 1.81 -23.95 3.60
CA GLU A 155 3.07 -24.32 2.96
C GLU A 155 3.02 -24.09 1.44
N ALA A 156 1.95 -24.53 0.77
CA ALA A 156 1.76 -24.25 -0.65
C ALA A 156 1.73 -22.75 -0.97
N PHE A 157 1.05 -21.94 -0.13
CA PHE A 157 1.04 -20.49 -0.29
C PHE A 157 2.41 -19.85 -0.01
N ARG A 158 3.19 -20.40 0.95
CA ARG A 158 4.57 -19.97 1.19
C ARG A 158 5.48 -20.29 0.02
N GLU A 159 5.40 -21.51 -0.52
CA GLU A 159 6.17 -21.93 -1.69
C GLU A 159 5.79 -21.11 -2.94
N GLU A 160 4.51 -20.75 -3.09
CA GLU A 160 4.05 -19.87 -4.15
C GLU A 160 4.58 -18.43 -3.98
N LEU A 161 4.57 -17.88 -2.76
CA LEU A 161 5.17 -16.57 -2.48
C LEU A 161 6.69 -16.56 -2.68
N VAL A 162 7.38 -17.64 -2.31
CA VAL A 162 8.84 -17.79 -2.44
C VAL A 162 9.24 -17.98 -3.91
N SER A 163 8.51 -18.80 -4.66
CA SER A 163 8.78 -19.03 -6.09
C SER A 163 8.51 -17.81 -6.96
N GLN A 164 7.59 -16.92 -6.55
CA GLN A 164 7.30 -15.67 -7.24
C GLN A 164 8.28 -14.52 -6.90
N SER A 165 9.18 -14.71 -5.93
CA SER A 165 10.24 -13.74 -5.60
C SER A 165 11.60 -14.20 -6.12
N THR A 166 11.88 -13.96 -7.41
CA THR A 166 13.23 -14.22 -7.95
C THR A 166 14.18 -13.03 -7.74
N GLU A 167 15.37 -13.38 -7.23
CA GLU A 167 16.70 -12.74 -7.37
C GLU A 167 17.18 -11.61 -6.44
N ARG A 168 16.46 -11.21 -5.38
CA ARG A 168 17.05 -10.21 -4.43
C ARG A 168 16.90 -10.51 -2.93
N TYR A 169 16.67 -11.76 -2.55
CA TYR A 169 16.15 -12.08 -1.22
C TYR A 169 16.95 -13.06 -0.34
N GLU A 170 18.18 -13.43 -0.69
CA GLU A 170 19.06 -14.18 0.25
C GLU A 170 19.30 -13.42 1.57
N SER A 171 19.28 -12.08 1.54
CA SER A 171 19.46 -11.23 2.72
C SER A 171 18.22 -11.09 3.61
N VAL A 172 17.00 -11.35 3.10
CA VAL A 172 15.75 -11.11 3.84
C VAL A 172 15.08 -12.41 4.29
N VAL A 173 15.36 -13.53 3.61
CA VAL A 173 14.96 -14.88 4.05
C VAL A 173 15.56 -15.19 5.43
N GLY A 174 16.84 -14.84 5.68
CA GLY A 174 17.44 -14.95 7.02
C GLY A 174 16.72 -14.13 8.11
N ALA A 175 16.00 -13.07 7.73
CA ALA A 175 15.22 -12.22 8.63
C ALA A 175 13.74 -12.67 8.78
N LEU A 176 13.30 -13.66 7.99
CA LEU A 176 12.01 -14.35 8.10
C LEU A 176 12.17 -15.71 8.79
N ASP A 177 13.26 -16.43 8.53
CA ASP A 177 13.62 -17.69 9.19
C ASP A 177 13.98 -17.49 10.67
N SER A 178 14.42 -16.28 11.04
CA SER A 178 14.65 -15.89 12.44
C SER A 178 13.38 -15.47 13.20
N MET A 179 12.24 -15.30 12.52
CA MET A 179 10.96 -15.05 13.18
C MET A 179 10.33 -16.37 13.59
N LYS A 180 10.23 -16.63 14.89
CA LYS A 180 9.65 -17.87 15.39
C LYS A 180 8.15 -17.88 15.06
N LEU A 181 7.56 -19.07 14.90
CA LEU A 181 6.11 -19.26 14.73
C LEU A 181 5.29 -18.55 15.84
N ALA A 182 5.92 -18.30 17.00
CA ALA A 182 5.39 -17.50 18.10
C ALA A 182 5.20 -16.01 17.76
N ASP A 183 6.03 -15.40 16.91
CA ASP A 183 5.94 -13.98 16.54
C ASP A 183 4.79 -13.72 15.57
N LEU A 184 4.56 -14.64 14.63
CA LEU A 184 3.38 -14.64 13.74
C LEU A 184 2.08 -14.96 14.50
N LYS A 185 2.15 -15.85 15.50
CA LYS A 185 1.03 -16.11 16.41
C LYS A 185 0.77 -14.92 17.36
N SER A 186 1.80 -14.18 17.77
CA SER A 186 1.73 -12.98 18.61
C SER A 186 1.11 -11.79 17.87
N ILE A 187 1.47 -11.58 16.60
CA ILE A 187 0.80 -10.60 15.73
C ILE A 187 -0.68 -10.97 15.52
N ARG A 188 -0.98 -12.28 15.42
CA ARG A 188 -2.34 -12.83 15.30
C ARG A 188 -3.13 -12.83 16.62
N SER A 189 -2.46 -12.69 17.76
CA SER A 189 -3.06 -12.67 19.11
C SER A 189 -3.04 -11.31 19.79
N MET A 190 -2.63 -10.24 19.10
CA MET A 190 -2.84 -8.86 19.57
C MET A 190 -4.35 -8.59 19.62
N ARG A 191 -5.00 -9.09 20.67
CA ARG A 191 -6.25 -8.54 21.15
C ARG A 191 -5.93 -7.13 21.59
N VAL A 192 -6.75 -6.18 21.14
CA VAL A 192 -6.86 -4.90 21.83
C VAL A 192 -7.13 -5.23 23.30
N PRO A 193 -6.35 -4.71 24.26
CA PRO A 193 -6.69 -4.82 25.67
C PRO A 193 -8.10 -4.28 25.87
N LYS A 194 -9.02 -5.12 26.36
CA LYS A 194 -10.29 -4.64 26.90
C LYS A 194 -9.98 -4.00 28.26
N ALA A 195 -10.29 -2.72 28.40
CA ALA A 195 -10.51 -2.11 29.71
C ALA A 195 -11.89 -2.53 30.21
#